data_AF-A0A3A9J7F2-F1
#
_entry.id   AF-A0A3A9J7F2-F1
#
_cell.length_a   1.000
_cell.length_b   1.000
_cell.length_c   1.000
_cell.angle_alpha   90.00
_cell.angle_beta   90.00
_cell.angle_gamma   90.00
#
_symmetry.space_group_name_H-M   'P 1'
#
loop_
_entity.id
_entity.type
_entity.pdbx_description
1 polymer ?
#
loop_
_entity_poly.entity_id
_entity_poly.type
_entity_poly.pdbx_seq_one_letter_code
_entity_poly.pdbx_strand_id
1 'polypeptide(L)'
;PPTNPRSAALLAAGLFLIPAGGIALYLWHGAPDVPAAPYVERAAAAARDDALLAQLRSRIESVPPQSEGARQGWLLLGNAERGRGRMDAAAEAFSRALAIRFDAGVAAELAELQIGRGEMEAAATIITEAMRQDARDPRLRFLSGLLEARAGRPQNARATWQALLADTPPEAPWRPFLERELQNLP
;
A
#
# COMPACT_ATOMS: atom_id res chain seq x y z
N PRO A 1 -12.61 -51.06 24.29
CA PRO A 1 -11.29 -51.01 23.62
C PRO A 1 -10.21 -50.76 24.69
N PRO A 2 -9.15 -51.58 24.80
CA PRO A 2 -8.13 -51.36 25.82
C PRO A 2 -7.33 -50.09 25.46
N THR A 3 -7.41 -49.06 26.30
CA THR A 3 -6.56 -47.87 26.19
C THR A 3 -5.16 -48.26 26.65
N ASN A 4 -4.24 -48.34 25.70
CA ASN A 4 -2.85 -48.72 25.95
C ASN A 4 -2.24 -47.67 26.92
N PRO A 5 -1.78 -48.06 28.13
CA PRO A 5 -1.41 -47.10 29.18
C PRO A 5 -0.25 -46.17 28.77
N ARG A 6 0.58 -46.62 27.83
CA ARG A 6 1.65 -45.82 27.22
C ARG A 6 1.10 -44.68 26.34
N SER A 7 0.00 -44.89 25.63
CA SER A 7 -0.66 -43.88 24.79
C SER A 7 -1.34 -42.80 25.64
N ALA A 8 -1.94 -43.20 26.76
CA ALA A 8 -2.53 -42.27 27.72
C ALA A 8 -1.47 -41.40 28.43
N ALA A 9 -0.31 -41.99 28.78
CA ALA A 9 0.81 -41.26 29.35
C ALA A 9 1.46 -40.28 28.37
N LEU A 10 1.58 -40.64 27.08
CA LEU A 10 2.10 -39.76 26.03
C LEU A 10 1.18 -38.57 25.74
N LEU A 11 -0.15 -38.79 25.74
CA LEU A 11 -1.13 -37.72 25.60
C LEU A 11 -1.15 -36.77 26.81
N ALA A 12 -1.03 -37.32 28.03
CA ALA A 12 -0.95 -36.51 29.25
C ALA A 12 0.36 -35.69 29.33
N ALA A 13 1.49 -36.25 28.88
CA ALA A 13 2.75 -35.54 28.82
C ALA A 13 2.72 -34.39 27.79
N GLY A 14 2.09 -34.59 26.63
CA GLY A 14 1.91 -33.54 25.62
C GLY A 14 1.07 -32.36 26.12
N LEU A 15 0.06 -32.61 26.96
CA LEU A 15 -0.82 -31.58 27.52
C LEU A 15 -0.08 -30.55 28.39
N PHE A 16 1.02 -30.94 29.04
CA PHE A 16 1.84 -30.04 29.86
C PHE A 16 3.11 -29.57 29.16
N LEU A 17 3.74 -30.41 28.35
CA LEU A 17 5.01 -30.07 27.67
C LEU A 17 4.84 -29.05 26.54
N ILE A 18 3.71 -29.07 25.83
CA ILE A 18 3.42 -28.11 24.74
C ILE A 18 3.20 -26.69 25.28
N PRO A 19 2.30 -26.44 26.27
CA PRO A 19 2.15 -25.10 26.83
C PRO A 19 3.40 -24.65 27.59
N ALA A 20 4.10 -25.55 28.30
CA ALA A 20 5.37 -25.20 28.96
C ALA A 20 6.46 -24.80 27.96
N GLY A 21 6.55 -25.51 26.82
CA GLY A 21 7.45 -25.14 25.72
C GLY A 21 7.07 -23.80 25.08
N GLY A 22 5.77 -23.53 24.90
CA GLY A 22 5.28 -22.25 24.43
C GLY A 22 5.62 -21.08 25.37
N ILE A 23 5.47 -21.28 26.68
CA ILE A 23 5.84 -20.30 27.71
C ILE A 23 7.35 -20.11 27.75
N ALA A 24 8.15 -21.18 27.68
CA ALA A 24 9.61 -21.09 27.68
C ALA A 24 10.15 -20.38 26.43
N LEU A 25 9.57 -20.65 25.25
CA LEU A 25 9.90 -19.93 24.01
C LEU A 25 9.47 -18.46 24.08
N TYR A 26 8.32 -18.17 24.68
CA TYR A 26 7.86 -16.79 24.90
C TYR A 26 8.74 -16.01 25.88
N LEU A 27 9.27 -16.65 26.92
CA LEU A 27 10.18 -16.00 27.87
C LEU A 27 11.62 -15.87 27.33
N TRP A 28 12.04 -16.73 26.40
CA TRP A 28 13.39 -16.69 25.81
C TRP A 28 13.47 -15.80 24.56
N HIS A 29 12.43 -15.77 23.72
CA HIS A 29 12.40 -14.97 22.48
C HIS A 29 11.37 -13.83 22.48
N GLY A 30 10.41 -13.83 23.41
CA GLY A 30 9.47 -12.72 23.57
C GLY A 30 10.08 -11.61 24.41
N ALA A 31 9.51 -10.42 24.29
CA ALA A 31 9.79 -9.31 25.16
C ALA A 31 8.57 -9.12 26.10
N PRO A 32 8.41 -9.95 27.14
CA PRO A 32 7.26 -9.92 28.05
C PRO A 32 7.14 -8.59 28.81
N ASP A 33 8.25 -7.85 28.90
CA ASP A 33 8.35 -6.56 29.59
C ASP A 33 8.18 -5.35 28.67
N VAL A 34 7.80 -5.52 27.39
CA VAL A 34 7.34 -4.38 26.57
C VAL A 34 5.88 -4.15 26.94
N PRO A 35 5.56 -3.13 27.76
CA PRO A 35 4.17 -2.86 28.07
C PRO A 35 3.47 -2.61 26.75
N ALA A 36 2.29 -3.19 26.54
CA ALA A 36 1.43 -2.74 25.45
C ALA A 36 1.32 -1.22 25.61
N ALA A 37 1.89 -0.43 24.69
CA ALA A 37 2.03 1.01 24.86
C ALA A 37 0.70 1.55 25.42
N PRO A 38 0.69 2.07 26.67
CA PRO A 38 -0.51 2.52 27.33
C PRO A 38 -1.31 3.38 26.35
N TYR A 39 -2.63 3.26 26.34
CA TYR A 39 -3.48 3.99 25.38
C TYR A 39 -3.10 5.48 25.30
N VAL A 40 -2.72 6.07 26.44
CA VAL A 40 -2.22 7.44 26.57
C VAL A 40 -0.96 7.71 25.72
N GLU A 41 0.01 6.79 25.67
CA GLU A 41 1.23 6.95 24.87
C GLU A 41 0.94 6.85 23.37
N ARG A 42 0.03 5.96 22.96
CA ARG A 42 -0.42 5.87 21.57
C ARG A 42 -1.21 7.10 21.13
N ALA A 43 -2.09 7.60 21.99
CA ALA A 43 -2.82 8.84 21.75
C ALA A 43 -1.87 10.05 21.68
N ALA A 44 -0.88 10.12 22.57
CA ALA A 44 0.13 11.17 22.54
C ALA A 44 1.01 11.11 21.30
N ALA A 45 1.40 9.92 20.83
CA ALA A 45 2.13 9.75 19.58
C ALA A 45 1.32 10.22 18.38
N ALA A 46 0.05 9.80 18.27
CA ALA A 46 -0.84 10.25 17.20
C ALA A 46 -1.04 11.78 17.19
N ALA A 47 -1.19 12.39 18.37
CA ALA A 47 -1.31 13.85 18.49
C ALA A 47 -0.03 14.59 18.07
N ARG A 48 1.15 14.03 18.35
CA ARG A 48 2.42 14.59 17.87
C ARG A 48 2.53 14.51 16.35
N ASP A 49 2.14 13.39 15.76
CA ASP A 49 2.14 13.22 14.31
C ASP A 49 1.18 14.21 13.63
N ASP A 50 -0.01 14.42 14.21
CA ASP A 50 -0.96 15.43 13.73
C ASP A 50 -0.38 16.85 13.81
N ALA A 51 0.29 17.18 14.91
CA ALA A 51 0.96 18.47 15.06
C ALA A 51 2.09 18.68 14.04
N LEU A 52 2.86 17.63 13.71
CA LEU A 52 3.90 17.69 12.69
C LEU A 52 3.32 17.92 11.29
N LEU A 53 2.21 17.25 10.95
CA LEU A 53 1.54 17.48 9.66
C LEU A 53 0.90 18.86 9.57
N ALA A 54 0.34 19.38 10.67
CA ALA A 54 -0.15 20.75 10.72
C ALA A 54 0.98 21.77 10.49
N GLN A 55 2.15 21.55 11.09
CA GLN A 55 3.33 22.37 10.83
C GLN A 55 3.81 22.27 9.38
N LEU A 56 3.80 21.06 8.80
CA LEU A 56 4.14 20.87 7.38
C LEU A 56 3.19 21.66 6.48
N ARG A 57 1.87 21.60 6.71
CA ARG A 57 0.86 22.38 5.97
C ARG A 57 1.13 23.88 6.08
N SER A 58 1.37 24.40 7.28
CA SER A 58 1.70 25.81 7.48
C SER A 58 2.99 26.23 6.75
N ARG A 59 4.02 25.36 6.71
CA ARG A 59 5.23 25.63 5.93
C ARG A 59 4.95 25.68 4.43
N ILE A 60 4.12 24.76 3.92
CA ILE A 60 3.71 24.76 2.50
C ILE A 60 3.00 26.08 2.14
N GLU A 61 2.14 26.57 3.02
CA GLU A 61 1.43 27.84 2.83
C GLU A 61 2.33 29.07 2.91
N SER A 62 3.45 28.98 3.64
CA SER A 62 4.42 30.06 3.78
C SER A 62 5.37 30.24 2.58
N VAL A 63 5.46 29.23 1.71
CA VAL A 63 6.27 29.31 0.48
C VAL A 63 5.41 29.71 -0.72
N PRO A 64 5.98 30.26 -1.81
CA PRO A 64 5.20 30.64 -2.97
C PRO A 64 4.40 29.44 -3.54
N PRO A 65 3.09 29.56 -3.81
CA PRO A 65 2.20 28.42 -4.03
C PRO A 65 2.53 27.58 -5.27
N GLN A 66 3.16 28.19 -6.28
CA GLN A 66 3.58 27.52 -7.52
C GLN A 66 5.08 27.19 -7.56
N SER A 67 5.75 27.21 -6.40
CA SER A 67 7.18 26.89 -6.31
C SER A 67 7.43 25.38 -6.23
N GLU A 68 8.64 24.96 -6.59
CA GLU A 68 9.09 23.57 -6.35
C GLU A 68 9.05 23.23 -4.85
N GLY A 69 9.32 24.19 -3.97
CA GLY A 69 9.22 24.00 -2.52
C GLY A 69 7.81 23.65 -2.07
N ALA A 70 6.79 24.35 -2.60
CA ALA A 70 5.39 24.02 -2.34
C ALA A 70 5.05 22.61 -2.85
N ARG A 71 5.48 22.29 -4.08
CA ARG A 71 5.27 20.96 -4.68
C ARG A 71 5.88 19.85 -3.84
N GLN A 72 7.13 19.98 -3.45
CA GLN A 72 7.82 18.99 -2.60
C GLN A 72 7.12 18.80 -1.25
N GLY A 73 6.63 19.90 -0.66
CA GLY A 73 5.86 19.82 0.58
C GLY A 73 4.54 19.08 0.39
N TRP A 74 3.79 19.31 -0.69
CA TRP A 74 2.58 18.54 -1.01
C TRP A 74 2.87 17.04 -1.24
N LEU A 75 3.99 16.70 -1.90
CA LEU A 75 4.40 15.30 -2.06
C LEU A 75 4.72 14.63 -0.72
N LEU A 76 5.45 15.34 0.15
CA LEU A 76 5.77 14.85 1.49
C LEU A 76 4.49 14.64 2.32
N LEU A 77 3.57 15.60 2.27
CA LEU A 77 2.29 15.50 2.96
C LEU A 77 1.49 14.31 2.44
N GLY A 78 1.38 14.14 1.12
CA GLY A 78 0.64 13.04 0.52
C GLY A 78 1.21 11.67 0.93
N ASN A 79 2.53 11.52 0.94
CA ASN A 79 3.18 10.28 1.36
C ASN A 79 2.93 9.99 2.84
N ALA A 80 3.00 11.01 3.70
CA ALA A 80 2.75 10.85 5.13
C ALA A 80 1.29 10.47 5.42
N GLU A 81 0.32 11.13 4.79
CA GLU A 81 -1.11 10.82 4.91
C GLU A 81 -1.41 9.39 4.41
N ARG A 82 -0.79 8.99 3.28
CA ARG A 82 -0.91 7.62 2.76
C ARG A 82 -0.39 6.59 3.76
N GLY A 83 0.79 6.81 4.33
CA GLY A 83 1.37 5.93 5.35
C GLY A 83 0.51 5.78 6.60
N ARG A 84 -0.33 6.78 6.91
CA ARG A 84 -1.28 6.78 8.03
C ARG A 84 -2.66 6.24 7.67
N GLY A 85 -2.86 5.72 6.45
CA GLY A 85 -4.15 5.21 6.01
C GLY A 85 -5.15 6.30 5.58
N ARG A 86 -4.75 7.58 5.54
CA ARG A 86 -5.62 8.71 5.18
C ARG A 86 -5.63 8.94 3.68
N MET A 87 -6.28 8.01 2.96
CA MET A 87 -6.28 7.98 1.48
C MET A 87 -6.85 9.26 0.86
N ASP A 88 -7.90 9.85 1.43
CA ASP A 88 -8.49 11.10 0.92
C ASP A 88 -7.51 12.28 1.02
N ALA A 89 -6.87 12.45 2.18
CA ALA A 89 -5.90 13.51 2.39
C ALA A 89 -4.65 13.33 1.52
N ALA A 90 -4.23 12.07 1.30
CA ALA A 90 -3.16 11.74 0.39
C ALA A 90 -3.50 12.13 -1.06
N ALA A 91 -4.70 11.78 -1.53
CA ALA A 91 -5.17 12.10 -2.87
C ALA A 91 -5.25 13.62 -3.10
N GLU A 92 -5.74 14.37 -2.11
CA GLU A 92 -5.77 15.84 -2.17
C GLU A 92 -4.36 16.42 -2.30
N ALA A 93 -3.42 15.95 -1.47
CA ALA A 93 -2.04 16.43 -1.48
C ALA A 93 -1.33 16.11 -2.81
N PHE A 94 -1.47 14.90 -3.36
CA PHE A 94 -0.91 14.57 -4.68
C PHE A 94 -1.55 15.39 -5.80
N SER A 95 -2.87 15.64 -5.74
CA SER A 95 -3.56 16.49 -6.70
C SER A 95 -2.99 17.91 -6.70
N ARG A 96 -2.75 18.49 -5.51
CA ARG A 96 -2.12 19.82 -5.38
C ARG A 96 -0.68 19.82 -5.91
N ALA A 97 0.10 18.77 -5.66
CA ALA A 97 1.45 18.65 -6.20
C ALA A 97 1.47 18.59 -7.74
N LEU A 98 0.55 17.81 -8.34
CA LEU A 98 0.40 17.68 -9.79
C LEU A 98 -0.08 18.97 -10.45
N ALA A 99 -0.91 19.76 -9.77
CA ALA A 99 -1.37 21.06 -10.26
C ALA A 99 -0.23 22.09 -10.38
N ILE A 100 0.82 21.97 -9.56
CA ILE A 100 2.02 22.83 -9.65
C ILE A 100 2.91 22.36 -10.81
N ARG A 101 3.22 21.05 -10.85
CA ARG A 101 3.90 20.42 -11.98
C ARG A 101 3.49 18.97 -12.09
N PHE A 102 2.94 18.65 -13.26
CA PHE A 102 2.56 17.30 -13.62
C PHE A 102 3.78 16.36 -13.66
N ASP A 103 3.59 15.14 -13.17
CA ASP A 103 4.60 14.09 -13.11
C ASP A 103 3.89 12.74 -13.20
N ALA A 104 4.25 11.93 -14.19
CA ALA A 104 3.62 10.63 -14.44
C ALA A 104 3.70 9.66 -13.24
N GLY A 105 4.80 9.67 -12.49
CA GLY A 105 4.97 8.81 -11.32
C GLY A 105 4.01 9.19 -10.20
N VAL A 106 3.89 10.49 -9.90
CA VAL A 106 2.93 11.01 -8.91
C VAL A 106 1.48 10.84 -9.40
N ALA A 107 1.23 10.96 -10.71
CA ALA A 107 -0.07 10.71 -11.31
C ALA A 107 -0.50 9.24 -11.14
N ALA A 108 0.43 8.28 -11.27
CA ALA A 108 0.16 6.87 -10.99
C ALA A 108 -0.22 6.64 -9.52
N GLU A 109 0.45 7.30 -8.57
CA GLU A 109 0.07 7.26 -7.14
C GLU A 109 -1.36 7.77 -6.92
N LEU A 110 -1.72 8.90 -7.53
CA LEU A 110 -3.07 9.46 -7.40
C LEU A 110 -4.12 8.54 -8.02
N ALA A 111 -3.84 7.98 -9.19
CA ALA A 111 -4.76 7.08 -9.88
C ALA A 111 -5.05 5.81 -9.06
N GLU A 112 -4.06 5.25 -8.37
CA GLU A 112 -4.26 4.12 -7.45
C GLU A 112 -5.21 4.47 -6.31
N LEU A 113 -5.01 5.64 -5.69
CA LEU A 113 -5.89 6.11 -4.62
C LEU A 113 -7.33 6.27 -5.12
N GLN A 114 -7.53 6.83 -6.31
CA GLN A 114 -8.85 7.00 -6.91
C GLN A 114 -9.52 5.66 -7.24
N ILE A 115 -8.77 4.69 -7.78
CA ILE A 115 -9.28 3.32 -8.00
C ILE A 115 -9.73 2.69 -6.67
N GLY A 116 -8.93 2.84 -5.61
CA GLY A 116 -9.27 2.34 -4.27
C GLY A 116 -10.55 2.98 -3.69
N ARG A 117 -10.86 4.21 -4.09
CA ARG A 117 -12.08 4.96 -3.72
C ARG A 117 -13.28 4.67 -4.64
N GLY A 118 -13.09 3.88 -5.70
CA GLY A 118 -14.12 3.60 -6.69
C GLY A 118 -14.30 4.70 -7.74
N GLU A 119 -13.41 5.70 -7.79
CA GLU A 119 -13.45 6.84 -8.70
C GLU A 119 -12.79 6.51 -10.06
N MET A 120 -13.34 5.49 -10.75
CA MET A 120 -12.72 4.90 -11.94
C MET A 120 -12.54 5.90 -13.11
N GLU A 121 -13.49 6.81 -13.30
CA GLU A 121 -13.42 7.83 -14.38
C GLU A 121 -12.29 8.85 -14.15
N ALA A 122 -12.13 9.28 -12.90
CA ALA A 122 -11.05 10.17 -12.51
C ALA A 122 -9.70 9.50 -12.72
N ALA A 123 -9.57 8.23 -12.30
CA ALA A 123 -8.35 7.46 -12.48
C ALA A 123 -8.02 7.26 -13.97
N ALA A 124 -9.01 6.97 -14.80
CA ALA A 124 -8.83 6.80 -16.24
C ALA A 124 -8.30 8.06 -16.91
N THR A 125 -8.80 9.23 -16.51
CA THR A 125 -8.36 10.52 -17.03
C THR A 125 -6.89 10.78 -16.66
N ILE A 126 -6.52 10.56 -15.39
CA ILE A 126 -5.16 10.77 -14.90
C ILE A 126 -4.17 9.79 -15.54
N ILE A 127 -4.53 8.51 -15.66
CA ILE A 127 -3.70 7.49 -16.33
C ILE A 127 -3.49 7.85 -17.79
N THR A 128 -4.54 8.27 -18.49
CA THR A 128 -4.45 8.67 -19.90
C THR A 128 -3.46 9.82 -20.07
N GLU A 129 -3.52 10.84 -19.21
CA GLU A 129 -2.57 11.95 -19.25
C GLU A 129 -1.14 11.51 -18.88
N ALA A 130 -0.99 10.70 -17.84
CA ALA A 130 0.31 10.20 -17.40
C ALA A 130 1.02 9.36 -18.49
N MET A 131 0.27 8.56 -19.22
CA MET A 131 0.80 7.76 -20.33
C MET A 131 1.25 8.60 -21.53
N ARG A 132 0.83 9.87 -21.64
CA ARG A 132 1.38 10.80 -22.65
C ARG A 132 2.82 11.19 -22.34
N GLN A 133 3.20 11.20 -21.06
CA GLN A 133 4.57 11.50 -20.61
C GLN A 133 5.43 10.23 -20.58
N ASP A 134 4.91 9.11 -20.06
CA ASP A 134 5.61 7.83 -20.06
C ASP A 134 4.66 6.66 -20.31
N ALA A 135 4.50 6.28 -21.58
CA ALA A 135 3.67 5.15 -21.98
C ALA A 135 4.26 3.78 -21.61
N ARG A 136 5.56 3.70 -21.26
CA ARG A 136 6.25 2.45 -20.97
C ARG A 136 6.34 2.15 -19.48
N ASP A 137 5.97 3.10 -18.62
CA ASP A 137 5.88 2.90 -17.18
C ASP A 137 5.07 1.63 -16.84
N PRO A 138 5.69 0.63 -16.18
CA PRO A 138 5.02 -0.62 -15.82
C PRO A 138 3.77 -0.43 -14.95
N ARG A 139 3.80 0.53 -14.04
CA ARG A 139 2.69 0.84 -13.12
C ARG A 139 1.52 1.41 -13.89
N LEU A 140 1.74 2.39 -14.77
CA LEU A 140 0.66 2.96 -15.59
C LEU A 140 0.01 1.90 -16.50
N ARG A 141 0.82 1.02 -17.12
CA ARG A 141 0.31 -0.09 -17.93
C ARG A 141 -0.49 -1.09 -17.11
N PHE A 142 -0.04 -1.39 -15.89
CA PHE A 142 -0.77 -2.24 -14.97
C PHE A 142 -2.14 -1.63 -14.61
N LEU A 143 -2.17 -0.35 -14.19
CA LEU A 143 -3.39 0.35 -13.81
C LEU A 143 -4.36 0.54 -14.98
N SER A 144 -3.86 0.78 -16.19
CA SER A 144 -4.68 0.83 -17.40
C SER A 144 -5.40 -0.51 -17.65
N GLY A 145 -4.68 -1.63 -17.55
CA GLY A 145 -5.31 -2.96 -17.67
C GLY A 145 -6.32 -3.22 -16.54
N LEU A 146 -6.05 -2.76 -15.32
CA LEU A 146 -6.99 -2.87 -14.20
C LEU A 146 -8.30 -2.11 -14.50
N LEU A 147 -8.21 -0.89 -15.05
CA LEU A 147 -9.40 -0.12 -15.44
C LEU A 147 -10.20 -0.83 -16.54
N GLU A 148 -9.54 -1.38 -17.55
CA GLU A 148 -10.22 -2.15 -18.60
C GLU A 148 -10.93 -3.39 -18.03
N ALA A 149 -10.30 -4.12 -17.11
CA ALA A 149 -10.91 -5.27 -16.45
C ALA A 149 -12.16 -4.85 -15.66
N ARG A 150 -12.07 -3.76 -14.88
CA ARG A 150 -13.20 -3.21 -14.11
C ARG A 150 -14.31 -2.65 -15.00
N ALA A 151 -13.97 -2.18 -16.20
CA ALA A 151 -14.92 -1.70 -17.21
C ALA A 151 -15.58 -2.84 -18.01
N GLY A 152 -15.40 -4.10 -17.62
CA GLY A 152 -15.99 -5.25 -18.33
C GLY A 152 -15.29 -5.58 -19.66
N ARG A 153 -14.05 -5.12 -19.85
CA ARG A 153 -13.23 -5.34 -21.05
C ARG A 153 -11.99 -6.20 -20.73
N PRO A 154 -12.18 -7.44 -20.25
CA PRO A 154 -11.07 -8.30 -19.80
C PRO A 154 -10.09 -8.67 -20.91
N GLN A 155 -10.53 -8.70 -22.17
CA GLN A 155 -9.65 -8.97 -23.30
C GLN A 155 -8.64 -7.84 -23.55
N ASN A 156 -9.07 -6.58 -23.35
CA ASN A 156 -8.18 -5.42 -23.42
C ASN A 156 -7.16 -5.45 -22.28
N ALA A 157 -7.63 -5.75 -21.05
CA ALA A 157 -6.75 -5.93 -19.90
C ALA A 157 -5.70 -7.02 -20.14
N ARG A 158 -6.13 -8.18 -20.66
CA ARG A 158 -5.26 -9.31 -20.99
C ARG A 158 -4.18 -8.91 -22.01
N ALA A 159 -4.56 -8.23 -23.08
CA ALA A 159 -3.61 -7.76 -24.10
C ALA A 159 -2.57 -6.79 -23.50
N THR A 160 -3.01 -5.80 -22.71
CA THR A 160 -2.12 -4.83 -22.06
C THR A 160 -1.15 -5.52 -21.09
N TRP A 161 -1.64 -6.43 -20.25
CA TRP A 161 -0.82 -7.12 -19.26
C TRP A 161 0.10 -8.18 -19.87
N GLN A 162 -0.28 -8.84 -20.97
CA GLN A 162 0.63 -9.72 -21.72
C GLN A 162 1.79 -8.93 -22.34
N ALA A 163 1.50 -7.79 -22.94
CA ALA A 163 2.55 -6.91 -23.47
C ALA A 163 3.46 -6.40 -22.35
N LEU A 164 2.90 -6.05 -21.19
CA LEU A 164 3.69 -5.67 -20.03
C LEU A 164 4.59 -6.81 -19.56
N LEU A 165 4.05 -8.03 -19.47
CA LEU A 165 4.78 -9.21 -19.04
C LEU A 165 5.93 -9.58 -20.00
N ALA A 166 5.75 -9.35 -21.30
CA ALA A 166 6.79 -9.56 -22.31
C ALA A 166 7.96 -8.57 -22.15
N ASP A 167 7.67 -7.33 -21.73
CA ASP A 167 8.69 -6.31 -21.45
C ASP A 167 9.30 -6.42 -20.04
N THR A 168 8.78 -7.32 -19.19
CA THR A 168 9.18 -7.47 -17.79
C THR A 168 10.33 -8.46 -17.65
N PRO A 169 11.48 -8.07 -17.05
CA PRO A 169 12.57 -9.00 -16.75
C PRO A 169 12.09 -10.20 -15.91
N PRO A 170 12.58 -11.43 -16.17
CA PRO A 170 12.20 -12.61 -15.39
C PRO A 170 12.43 -12.47 -13.88
N GLU A 171 13.42 -11.68 -13.47
CA GLU A 171 13.85 -11.47 -12.09
C GLU A 171 13.06 -10.33 -11.39
N ALA A 172 12.15 -9.66 -12.10
CA ALA A 172 11.38 -8.57 -11.53
C ALA A 172 10.50 -9.10 -10.37
N PRO A 173 10.62 -8.57 -9.14
CA PRO A 173 9.95 -9.14 -7.96
C PRO A 173 8.42 -9.08 -8.04
N TRP A 174 7.87 -8.17 -8.85
CA TRP A 174 6.43 -8.00 -9.09
C TRP A 174 5.90 -8.84 -10.26
N ARG A 175 6.77 -9.51 -11.05
CA ARG A 175 6.36 -10.33 -12.18
C ARG A 175 5.37 -11.45 -11.79
N PRO A 176 5.56 -12.22 -10.69
CA PRO A 176 4.61 -13.25 -10.29
C PRO A 176 3.22 -12.70 -9.93
N PHE A 177 3.16 -11.44 -9.46
CA PHE A 177 1.90 -10.76 -9.20
C PHE A 177 1.16 -10.46 -10.51
N LEU A 178 1.84 -9.92 -11.53
CA LEU A 178 1.25 -9.68 -12.84
C LEU A 178 0.73 -10.97 -13.50
N GLU A 179 1.50 -12.06 -13.42
CA GLU A 179 1.09 -13.37 -13.96
C GLU A 179 -0.18 -13.89 -13.29
N ARG A 180 -0.30 -13.71 -11.97
CA ARG A 180 -1.50 -14.09 -11.22
C ARG A 180 -2.72 -13.26 -11.63
N GLU A 181 -2.56 -11.94 -11.77
CA GLU A 181 -3.65 -11.07 -12.22
C GLU A 181 -4.13 -11.46 -13.63
N LEU A 182 -3.22 -11.83 -14.52
CA LEU A 182 -3.57 -12.34 -15.85
C LEU A 182 -4.41 -13.62 -15.80
N GLN A 183 -4.07 -14.55 -14.89
CA GLN A 183 -4.80 -15.82 -14.69
C GLN A 183 -6.18 -15.62 -14.06
N ASN A 184 -6.35 -14.56 -13.26
CA ASN A 184 -7.60 -14.23 -12.58
C ASN A 184 -8.60 -13.48 -13.47
N LEU A 185 -8.19 -13.02 -14.66
CA LEU A 185 -9.12 -12.40 -15.60
C LEU A 185 -10.17 -13.41 -16.09
N PRO A 186 -11.44 -12.99 -16.22
CA PRO A 186 -12.51 -13.86 -16.72
C PRO A 186 -12.34 -14.27 -18.19
#